data_AF-A0A977IF22-F1
#
_entry.id   AF-A0A977IF22-F1
#
_cell.length_a   1.000
_cell.length_b   1.000
_cell.length_c   1.000
_cell.angle_alpha   90.00
_cell.angle_beta   90.00
_cell.angle_gamma   90.00
#
_symmetry.space_group_name_H-M   'P 1'
#
loop_
_entity.id
_entity.type
_entity.pdbx_description
1 polymer ?
#
loop_
_entity_poly.entity_id
_entity_poly.type
_entity_poly.pdbx_seq_one_letter_code
_entity_poly.pdbx_strand_id
1 'polypeptide(L)'
;MRTALLLTILVACGTMVLNAVSEEAHACEVLSLPPIEQATADSSAIIFSGKVAEVRTIVVSSGMQDMRAALFEVDTYWKSQNNSPNYKELVVFTAIDSGACGYDFEVGKSYLVYASARDNGSLLTSIGTRTMPIESAQDDTAALGQGISPTVQGSWKEQLETMPMQPQPGNTAVETNNTLLMLIGSGAAIAGAAAFFSLRRLKDKK
;
A
#
# COMPACT_ATOMS: atom_id res chain seq x y z
N MET A 1 -42.46 -34.43 6.14
CA MET A 1 -42.71 -33.11 5.51
C MET A 1 -42.25 -31.94 6.38
N ARG A 2 -42.66 -31.82 7.66
CA ARG A 2 -42.27 -30.69 8.53
C ARG A 2 -40.75 -30.55 8.80
N THR A 3 -40.04 -31.67 8.97
CA THR A 3 -38.58 -31.69 9.21
C THR A 3 -37.77 -31.37 7.95
N ALA A 4 -38.23 -31.82 6.78
CA ALA A 4 -37.62 -31.49 5.49
C ALA A 4 -37.77 -30.01 5.14
N LEU A 5 -38.90 -29.38 5.52
CA LEU A 5 -39.16 -27.95 5.31
C LEU A 5 -38.28 -27.06 6.21
N LEU A 6 -38.01 -27.50 7.44
CA LEU A 6 -37.13 -26.77 8.38
C LEU A 6 -35.66 -26.83 7.96
N LEU A 7 -35.21 -27.97 7.41
CA LEU A 7 -33.84 -28.12 6.90
C LEU A 7 -33.60 -27.27 5.64
N THR A 8 -34.56 -27.19 4.72
CA THR A 8 -34.43 -26.30 3.55
C THR A 8 -34.43 -24.82 3.92
N ILE A 9 -35.20 -24.40 4.93
CA ILE A 9 -35.18 -23.01 5.41
C ILE A 9 -33.85 -22.67 6.08
N LEU A 10 -33.26 -23.59 6.88
CA LEU A 10 -31.95 -23.40 7.50
C LEU A 10 -30.82 -23.30 6.47
N VAL A 11 -30.85 -24.14 5.43
CA VAL A 11 -29.86 -24.09 4.33
C VAL A 11 -30.01 -22.80 3.51
N ALA A 12 -31.25 -22.39 3.18
CA ALA A 12 -31.50 -21.16 2.43
C ALA A 12 -31.11 -19.89 3.21
N CYS A 13 -31.40 -19.85 4.51
CA CYS A 13 -31.02 -18.74 5.38
C CYS A 13 -29.49 -18.68 5.57
N GLY A 14 -28.83 -19.84 5.68
CA GLY A 14 -27.37 -19.93 5.75
C GLY A 14 -26.68 -19.38 4.50
N THR A 15 -27.20 -19.66 3.30
CA THR A 15 -26.63 -19.14 2.05
C THR A 15 -26.83 -17.64 1.85
N MET A 16 -27.84 -17.04 2.49
CA MET A 16 -28.15 -15.61 2.37
C MET A 16 -27.20 -14.72 3.19
N VAL A 17 -26.53 -15.28 4.21
CA VAL A 17 -25.61 -14.54 5.10
C VAL A 17 -24.17 -14.47 4.55
N LEU A 18 -23.78 -15.36 3.62
CA LEU A 18 -22.39 -15.42 3.13
C LEU A 18 -22.02 -14.41 2.02
N ASN A 19 -22.95 -13.57 1.56
CA ASN A 19 -22.69 -12.63 0.45
C ASN A 19 -22.62 -11.15 0.87
N ALA A 20 -22.62 -10.83 2.17
CA ALA A 20 -22.75 -9.44 2.65
C ALA A 20 -21.44 -8.75 3.07
N VAL A 21 -20.27 -9.39 2.91
CA VAL A 21 -18.98 -8.71 3.10
C VAL A 21 -18.48 -8.24 1.73
N SER A 22 -19.08 -7.16 1.23
CA SER A 22 -18.43 -6.32 0.23
C SER A 22 -17.56 -5.35 1.01
N GLU A 23 -16.27 -5.64 1.14
CA GLU A 23 -15.33 -4.59 1.51
C GLU A 23 -15.41 -3.52 0.41
N GLU A 24 -15.70 -2.28 0.80
CA GLU A 24 -15.72 -1.15 -0.12
C GLU A 24 -14.33 -1.02 -0.74
N ALA A 25 -14.17 -1.51 -1.97
CA ALA A 25 -12.99 -1.24 -2.77
C ALA A 25 -13.03 0.24 -3.15
N HIS A 26 -12.41 1.10 -2.33
CA HIS A 26 -12.14 2.48 -2.69
C HIS A 26 -11.13 2.49 -3.84
N ALA A 27 -11.64 2.43 -5.07
CA ALA A 27 -10.85 2.74 -6.24
C ALA A 27 -10.45 4.22 -6.18
N CYS A 28 -9.19 4.52 -6.46
CA CYS A 28 -8.71 5.88 -6.57
C CYS A 28 -9.25 6.52 -7.86
N GLU A 29 -10.38 7.21 -7.79
CA GLU A 29 -10.86 7.99 -8.94
C GLU A 29 -10.25 9.39 -8.88
N VAL A 30 -9.08 9.56 -9.50
CA VAL A 30 -8.49 10.89 -9.72
C VAL A 30 -9.23 11.55 -10.88
N LEU A 31 -10.37 12.19 -10.59
CA LEU A 31 -11.16 12.92 -11.58
C LEU A 31 -10.40 14.10 -12.18
N SER A 32 -9.65 14.83 -11.34
CA SER A 32 -8.78 15.92 -11.73
C SER A 32 -7.77 16.22 -10.63
N LEU A 33 -6.62 16.77 -11.02
CA LEU A 33 -5.65 17.29 -10.08
C LEU A 33 -6.16 18.61 -9.45
N PRO A 34 -5.87 18.86 -8.17
CA PRO A 34 -6.26 20.12 -7.53
C PRO A 34 -5.59 21.31 -8.26
N PRO A 35 -6.24 22.47 -8.40
CA PRO A 35 -5.61 23.69 -8.92
C PRO A 35 -4.35 24.07 -8.13
N ILE A 36 -3.39 24.73 -8.78
CA ILE A 36 -2.11 25.04 -8.15
C ILE A 36 -2.27 25.98 -6.95
N GLU A 37 -3.22 26.91 -7.01
CA GLU A 37 -3.54 27.83 -5.92
C GLU A 37 -4.06 27.06 -4.70
N GLN A 38 -4.85 26.01 -4.92
CA GLN A 38 -5.34 25.16 -3.83
C GLN A 38 -4.21 24.31 -3.23
N ALA A 39 -3.39 23.69 -4.07
CA ALA A 39 -2.27 22.87 -3.63
C ALA A 39 -1.19 23.68 -2.88
N THR A 40 -0.98 24.94 -3.28
CA THR A 40 -0.03 25.84 -2.61
C THR A 40 -0.63 26.53 -1.38
N ALA A 41 -1.95 26.65 -1.27
CA ALA A 41 -2.61 27.23 -0.09
C ALA A 41 -2.61 26.30 1.14
N ASP A 42 -2.55 24.98 0.95
CA ASP A 42 -2.53 24.00 2.05
C ASP A 42 -1.30 24.22 2.96
N SER A 43 -1.54 24.55 4.24
CA SER A 43 -0.48 24.84 5.22
C SER A 43 0.43 23.66 5.51
N SER A 44 -0.03 22.44 5.25
CA SER A 44 0.75 21.20 5.37
C SER A 44 1.60 20.90 4.13
N ALA A 45 1.38 21.63 3.03
CA ALA A 45 2.07 21.35 1.78
C ALA A 45 3.56 21.69 1.85
N ILE A 46 4.37 20.74 1.39
CA ILE A 46 5.79 20.89 1.09
C ILE A 46 5.94 20.65 -0.41
N ILE A 47 6.54 21.63 -1.10
CA ILE A 47 6.66 21.63 -2.56
C ILE A 47 8.13 21.78 -2.89
N PHE A 48 8.68 20.75 -3.54
CA PHE A 48 10.09 20.70 -3.90
C PHE A 48 10.29 19.93 -5.20
N SER A 49 11.47 20.09 -5.80
CA SER A 49 11.94 19.23 -6.88
C SER A 49 13.19 18.51 -6.44
N GLY A 50 13.34 17.28 -6.92
CA GLY A 50 14.49 16.46 -6.58
C GLY A 50 14.54 15.19 -7.41
N LYS A 51 15.71 14.56 -7.37
CA LYS A 51 15.97 13.27 -8.02
C LYS A 51 15.74 12.13 -7.03
N VAL A 52 15.05 11.09 -7.45
CA VAL A 52 14.86 9.88 -6.64
C VAL A 52 16.18 9.11 -6.58
N ALA A 53 16.74 8.97 -5.38
CA ALA A 53 17.95 8.19 -5.13
C ALA A 53 17.64 6.71 -4.90
N GLU A 54 16.54 6.41 -4.21
CA GLU A 54 16.14 5.05 -3.86
C GLU A 54 14.62 4.97 -3.63
N VAL A 55 14.02 3.80 -3.89
CA VAL A 55 12.64 3.51 -3.52
C VAL A 55 12.63 2.22 -2.69
N ARG A 56 11.95 2.24 -1.54
CA ARG A 56 11.80 1.09 -0.63
C ARG A 56 10.35 0.77 -0.39
N THR A 57 10.04 -0.52 -0.25
CA THR A 57 8.75 -0.95 0.31
C THR A 57 8.86 -1.03 1.83
N ILE A 58 7.90 -0.43 2.53
CA ILE A 58 7.78 -0.43 3.98
C ILE A 58 6.58 -1.30 4.34
N VAL A 59 6.86 -2.44 4.96
CA VAL A 59 5.83 -3.36 5.45
C VAL A 59 5.42 -2.95 6.86
N VAL A 60 4.13 -2.69 7.07
CA VAL A 60 3.61 -2.21 8.35
C VAL A 60 2.86 -3.36 9.05
N SER A 61 3.43 -3.89 10.14
CA SER A 61 3.00 -5.16 10.75
C SER A 61 1.72 -5.10 11.60
N SER A 62 0.73 -4.26 11.26
CA SER A 62 -0.46 -4.04 12.10
C SER A 62 -1.78 -3.96 11.33
N GLY A 63 -1.87 -4.61 10.15
CA GLY A 63 -3.08 -4.54 9.31
C GLY A 63 -3.24 -3.22 8.54
N MET A 64 -2.19 -2.39 8.50
CA MET A 64 -2.10 -1.26 7.59
C MET A 64 -1.57 -1.74 6.23
N GLN A 65 -1.95 -1.05 5.15
CA GLN A 65 -1.44 -1.35 3.82
C GLN A 65 0.04 -1.02 3.72
N ASP A 66 0.78 -1.85 3.00
CA ASP A 66 2.18 -1.60 2.67
C ASP A 66 2.32 -0.25 1.95
N MET A 67 3.43 0.43 2.20
CA MET A 67 3.72 1.74 1.61
C MET A 67 5.03 1.69 0.84
N ARG A 68 5.21 2.63 -0.09
CA ARG A 68 6.49 2.93 -0.71
C ARG A 68 7.07 4.20 -0.09
N ALA A 69 8.37 4.17 0.19
CA ALA A 69 9.17 5.31 0.57
C ALA A 69 10.12 5.65 -0.57
N ALA A 70 9.96 6.82 -1.17
CA ALA A 70 10.87 7.38 -2.16
C ALA A 70 11.83 8.35 -1.46
N LEU A 71 13.12 8.11 -1.64
CA LEU A 71 14.21 8.86 -1.04
C LEU A 71 14.71 9.84 -2.10
N PHE A 72 14.65 11.14 -1.79
CA PHE A 72 14.97 12.21 -2.73
C PHE A 72 16.29 12.90 -2.36
N GLU A 73 17.11 13.15 -3.37
CA GLU A 73 18.09 14.24 -3.37
C GLU A 73 17.37 15.50 -3.85
N VAL A 74 17.18 16.47 -2.97
CA VAL A 74 16.39 17.67 -3.23
C VAL A 74 17.24 18.74 -3.92
N ASP A 75 16.70 19.32 -4.99
CA ASP A 75 17.35 20.37 -5.78
C ASP A 75 16.82 21.76 -5.41
N THR A 76 15.50 21.93 -5.34
CA THR A 76 14.85 23.23 -5.15
C THR A 76 13.58 23.10 -4.31
N TYR A 77 13.33 24.07 -3.41
CA TYR A 77 12.09 24.22 -2.66
C TYR A 77 11.30 25.43 -3.15
N TRP A 78 9.98 25.28 -3.22
CA TRP A 78 9.04 26.40 -3.37
C TRP A 78 8.18 26.59 -2.12
N LYS A 79 8.00 25.52 -1.33
CA LYS A 79 7.32 25.60 -0.04
C LYS A 79 7.90 24.59 0.94
N SER A 80 8.13 25.02 2.17
CA SER A 80 8.56 24.17 3.28
C SER A 80 7.68 24.39 4.50
N GLN A 81 7.73 23.47 5.45
CA GLN A 81 7.00 23.61 6.71
C GLN A 81 7.60 24.78 7.51
N ASN A 82 6.74 25.65 8.07
CA ASN A 82 7.18 26.80 8.85
C ASN A 82 8.19 26.38 9.94
N ASN A 83 9.32 27.10 10.01
CA ASN A 83 10.43 26.84 10.92
C ASN A 83 11.16 25.49 10.75
N SER A 84 10.87 24.72 9.70
CA SER A 84 11.65 23.53 9.35
C SER A 84 12.77 23.88 8.38
N PRO A 85 13.98 23.34 8.59
CA PRO A 85 15.08 23.54 7.65
C PRO A 85 14.82 22.84 6.31
N ASN A 86 15.40 23.40 5.25
CA ASN A 86 15.34 22.83 3.90
C ASN A 86 16.45 21.78 3.76
N TYR A 87 16.11 20.52 3.97
CA TYR A 87 17.04 19.39 3.89
C TYR A 87 17.43 19.06 2.44
N LYS A 88 18.66 18.62 2.23
CA LYS A 88 19.11 18.08 0.93
C LYS A 88 18.54 16.70 0.64
N GLU A 89 18.09 16.00 1.66
CA GLU A 89 17.53 14.66 1.54
C GLU A 89 16.18 14.59 2.26
N LEU A 90 15.17 14.04 1.57
CA LEU A 90 13.83 13.83 2.11
C LEU A 90 13.33 12.43 1.80
N VAL A 91 12.52 11.88 2.71
CA VAL A 91 11.74 10.67 2.48
C VAL A 91 10.29 11.07 2.25
N VAL A 92 9.73 10.65 1.11
CA VAL A 92 8.31 10.83 0.77
C VAL A 92 7.64 9.47 0.68
N PHE A 93 6.51 9.33 1.36
CA PHE A 93 5.71 8.13 1.40
C PHE A 93 4.55 8.20 0.43
N THR A 94 4.21 7.06 -0.14
CA THR A 94 3.03 6.89 -0.99
C THR A 94 2.52 5.46 -0.87
N ALA A 95 1.30 5.19 -1.33
CA ALA A 95 0.76 3.83 -1.29
C ALA A 95 1.54 2.89 -2.23
N ILE A 96 1.33 1.58 -2.10
CA ILE A 96 2.18 0.56 -2.72
C ILE A 96 2.19 0.59 -4.26
N ASP A 97 1.10 1.02 -4.89
CA ASP A 97 0.99 1.13 -6.34
C ASP A 97 -0.15 2.07 -6.72
N SER A 98 -0.26 2.38 -8.02
CA SER A 98 -1.31 3.25 -8.56
C SER A 98 -2.74 2.76 -8.29
N GLY A 99 -2.95 1.44 -8.20
CA GLY A 99 -4.24 0.85 -7.84
C GLY A 99 -4.67 1.21 -6.42
N ALA A 100 -3.70 1.41 -5.52
CA ALA A 100 -3.88 1.88 -4.16
C ALA A 100 -3.69 3.40 -3.99
N CYS A 101 -3.79 4.21 -5.05
CA CYS A 101 -3.48 5.65 -5.07
C CYS A 101 -1.98 6.01 -4.93
N GLY A 102 -1.07 5.06 -5.07
CA GLY A 102 0.36 5.25 -4.93
C GLY A 102 0.99 5.91 -6.15
N TYR A 103 1.90 6.84 -5.93
CA TYR A 103 2.70 7.45 -6.99
C TYR A 103 3.90 6.56 -7.33
N ASP A 104 4.06 6.19 -8.60
CA ASP A 104 5.11 5.28 -9.05
C ASP A 104 6.41 6.04 -9.38
N PHE A 105 7.25 6.23 -8.37
CA PHE A 105 8.54 6.88 -8.53
C PHE A 105 9.58 5.95 -9.16
N GLU A 106 10.37 6.49 -10.08
CA GLU A 106 11.49 5.78 -10.71
C GLU A 106 12.83 6.31 -10.20
N VAL A 107 13.73 5.40 -9.81
CA VAL A 107 15.08 5.74 -9.37
C VAL A 107 15.86 6.44 -10.50
N GLY A 108 16.54 7.54 -10.15
CA GLY A 108 17.33 8.35 -11.07
C GLY A 108 16.53 9.40 -11.84
N LYS A 109 15.19 9.41 -11.73
CA LYS A 109 14.33 10.43 -12.34
C LYS A 109 14.09 11.59 -11.38
N SER A 110 13.84 12.77 -11.93
CA SER A 110 13.54 13.98 -11.18
C SER A 110 12.06 14.35 -11.29
N TYR A 111 11.49 14.80 -10.18
CA TYR A 111 10.07 15.11 -10.06
C TYR A 111 9.87 16.48 -9.43
N LEU A 112 8.77 17.14 -9.77
CA LEU A 112 8.16 18.15 -8.92
C LEU A 112 7.20 17.42 -7.97
N VAL A 113 7.40 17.56 -6.68
CA VAL A 113 6.68 16.82 -5.65
C VAL A 113 5.82 17.78 -4.84
N TYR A 114 4.53 17.47 -4.77
CA TYR A 114 3.57 18.05 -3.84
C TYR A 114 3.29 17.02 -2.75
N ALA A 115 3.91 17.22 -1.59
CA ALA A 115 3.72 16.37 -0.43
C ALA A 115 2.95 17.11 0.67
N SER A 116 2.16 16.38 1.44
CA SER A 116 1.51 16.89 2.66
C SER A 116 2.22 16.32 3.89
N ALA A 117 2.62 17.20 4.80
CA ALA A 117 3.20 16.83 6.07
C ALA A 117 2.12 16.39 7.07
N ARG A 118 2.35 15.26 7.74
CA ARG A 118 1.53 14.80 8.87
C ARG A 118 2.09 15.31 10.19
N ASP A 119 1.28 15.18 11.24
CA ASP A 119 1.66 15.54 12.61
C ASP A 119 2.89 14.79 13.11
N ASN A 120 3.13 13.57 12.61
CA ASN A 120 4.33 12.78 12.93
C ASN A 120 5.56 13.14 12.08
N GLY A 121 5.48 14.20 11.25
CA GLY A 121 6.56 14.66 10.37
C GLY A 121 6.72 13.89 9.06
N SER A 122 5.95 12.81 8.84
CA SER A 122 6.00 12.08 7.57
C SER A 122 5.41 12.91 6.43
N LEU A 123 6.03 12.81 5.25
CA LEU A 123 5.58 13.48 4.03
C LEU A 123 4.86 12.47 3.15
N LEU A 124 3.61 12.74 2.77
CA LEU A 124 2.83 11.86 1.90
C LEU A 124 2.52 12.50 0.56
N THR A 125 2.52 11.70 -0.48
CA THR A 125 2.05 12.06 -1.82
C THR A 125 1.27 10.91 -2.46
N SER A 126 0.57 11.20 -3.55
CA SER A 126 -0.28 10.23 -4.27
C SER A 126 -0.49 10.67 -5.72
N ILE A 127 -1.05 9.79 -6.54
CA ILE A 127 -1.47 10.13 -7.92
C ILE A 127 -2.54 11.23 -8.00
N GLY A 128 -3.25 11.49 -6.90
CA GLY A 128 -4.24 12.57 -6.81
C GLY A 128 -3.64 13.93 -6.45
N THR A 129 -2.33 13.99 -6.22
CA THR A 129 -1.60 15.25 -6.01
C THR A 129 -1.08 15.81 -7.34
N ARG A 130 -0.58 17.04 -7.33
CA ARG A 130 0.11 17.63 -8.49
C ARG A 130 1.56 17.11 -8.68
N THR A 131 1.97 16.06 -7.97
CA THR A 131 3.28 15.44 -8.18
C THR A 131 3.40 14.91 -9.59
N MET A 132 4.49 15.23 -10.29
CA MET A 132 4.71 14.83 -11.68
C MET A 132 6.21 14.85 -12.05
N PRO A 133 6.64 14.17 -13.13
CA PRO A 133 8.01 14.30 -13.63
C PRO A 133 8.36 15.77 -13.91
N ILE A 134 9.58 16.19 -13.56
CA ILE A 134 9.99 17.60 -13.67
C ILE A 134 9.92 18.11 -15.12
N GLU A 135 10.12 17.21 -16.08
CA GLU A 135 10.01 17.48 -17.53
C GLU A 135 8.58 17.72 -18.02
N SER A 136 7.56 17.47 -17.18
CA SER A 136 6.15 17.76 -17.45
C SER A 136 5.61 18.91 -16.58
N ALA A 137 6.45 19.49 -15.71
CA ALA A 137 6.05 20.45 -14.68
C ALA A 137 6.31 21.92 -15.06
N GLN A 138 6.41 22.26 -16.35
CA GLN A 138 6.74 23.61 -16.80
C GLN A 138 5.71 24.64 -16.33
N ASP A 139 4.42 24.31 -16.44
CA ASP A 139 3.34 25.22 -16.03
C ASP A 139 3.38 25.46 -14.52
N ASP A 140 3.57 24.40 -13.73
CA ASP A 140 3.65 24.49 -12.28
C ASP A 140 4.90 25.25 -11.83
N THR A 141 6.06 24.95 -12.38
CA THR A 141 7.31 25.67 -12.02
C THR A 141 7.27 27.14 -12.42
N ALA A 142 6.63 27.48 -13.55
CA ALA A 142 6.41 28.88 -13.93
C ALA A 142 5.48 29.60 -12.94
N ALA A 143 4.41 28.94 -12.51
CA ALA A 143 3.45 29.51 -11.55
C ALA A 143 4.01 29.60 -10.12
N LEU A 144 4.84 28.65 -9.69
CA LEU A 144 5.53 28.68 -8.39
C LEU A 144 6.66 29.73 -8.35
N GLY A 145 7.23 30.09 -9.50
CA GLY A 145 8.28 31.10 -9.61
C GLY A 145 9.66 30.62 -9.13
N GLN A 146 10.44 31.54 -8.59
CA GLN A 146 11.82 31.23 -8.16
C GLN A 146 11.81 30.44 -6.85
N GLY A 147 12.38 29.23 -6.88
CA GLY A 147 12.60 28.44 -5.69
C GLY A 147 13.93 28.73 -4.99
N ILE A 148 14.15 28.07 -3.86
CA ILE A 148 15.34 28.21 -3.00
C ILE A 148 16.07 26.87 -2.88
N SER A 149 17.40 26.90 -2.84
CA SER A 149 18.20 25.68 -2.66
C SER A 149 18.14 25.16 -1.21
N PRO A 150 18.25 23.84 -1.00
CA PRO A 150 18.42 23.27 0.33
C PRO A 150 19.70 23.78 1.01
N THR A 151 19.60 24.01 2.31
CA THR A 151 20.69 24.58 3.13
C THR A 151 21.22 23.61 4.17
N VAL A 152 20.46 22.56 4.50
CA VAL A 152 20.82 21.60 5.55
C VAL A 152 21.12 20.25 4.92
N GLN A 153 22.26 19.68 5.29
CA GLN A 153 22.59 18.30 4.95
C GLN A 153 21.73 17.38 5.82
N GLY A 154 21.03 16.43 5.22
CA GLY A 154 20.29 15.38 5.91
C GLY A 154 20.73 14.02 5.39
N SER A 155 20.55 12.97 6.19
CA SER A 155 20.71 11.57 5.78
C SER A 155 19.36 10.88 5.89
N TRP A 156 18.80 10.42 4.78
CA TRP A 156 17.55 9.64 4.82
C TRP A 156 17.70 8.34 5.64
N LYS A 157 18.94 7.83 5.85
CA LYS A 157 19.19 6.66 6.71
C LYS A 157 18.79 6.94 8.15
N GLU A 158 19.21 8.11 8.64
CA GLU A 158 18.92 8.56 10.00
C GLU A 158 17.42 8.84 10.18
N GLN A 159 16.76 9.38 9.15
CA GLN A 159 15.31 9.59 9.14
C GLN A 159 14.52 8.27 9.17
N LEU A 160 14.92 7.28 8.37
CA LEU A 160 14.27 5.96 8.35
C LEU A 160 14.50 5.15 9.64
N GLU A 161 15.68 5.28 10.26
CA GLU A 161 16.03 4.58 11.50
C GLU A 161 15.30 5.13 12.74
N THR A 162 14.90 6.41 12.70
CA THR A 162 14.20 7.08 13.81
C THR A 162 12.68 7.00 13.70
N MET A 163 12.15 6.49 12.59
CA MET A 163 10.72 6.28 12.41
C MET A 163 10.25 5.00 13.14
N PRO A 164 9.15 5.05 13.91
CA PRO A 164 8.58 3.87 14.57
C PRO A 164 7.96 2.83 13.58
N MET A 165 8.21 2.99 12.29
CA MET A 165 7.82 2.08 11.21
C MET A 165 9.08 1.35 10.76
N GLN A 166 9.53 0.33 11.51
CA GLN A 166 10.72 -0.41 11.11
C GLN A 166 10.43 -1.15 9.78
N PRO A 167 11.16 -0.85 8.67
CA PRO A 167 11.07 -1.66 7.47
C PRO A 167 11.64 -3.03 7.80
N GLN A 168 10.84 -4.09 7.65
CA GLN A 168 11.41 -5.44 7.60
C GLN A 168 12.21 -5.56 6.29
N PRO A 169 13.48 -6.02 6.33
CA PRO A 169 14.22 -6.30 5.12
C PRO A 169 13.44 -7.33 4.31
N GLY A 170 13.11 -6.98 3.06
CA GLY A 170 12.50 -7.90 2.11
C GLY A 170 13.41 -9.11 1.95
N ASN A 171 13.03 -10.20 2.61
CA ASN A 171 13.68 -11.48 2.44
C ASN A 171 13.41 -11.97 1.01
N THR A 172 14.45 -11.86 0.20
CA THR A 172 14.61 -12.68 -1.01
C THR A 172 14.51 -14.16 -0.64
N ALA A 173 13.92 -14.93 -1.54
CA ALA A 173 13.59 -16.36 -1.44
C ALA A 173 12.30 -16.70 -0.66
N VAL A 174 11.15 -16.48 -1.29
CA VAL A 174 10.01 -17.37 -1.10
C VAL A 174 10.39 -18.70 -1.76
N GLU A 175 10.97 -19.60 -0.97
CA GLU A 175 11.06 -21.01 -1.32
C GLU A 175 9.63 -21.56 -1.28
N THR A 176 8.98 -21.63 -2.44
CA THR A 176 7.66 -22.24 -2.63
C THR A 176 7.78 -23.74 -2.41
N ASN A 177 7.78 -24.15 -1.14
CA ASN A 177 7.63 -25.54 -0.78
C ASN A 177 6.56 -25.68 0.30
N ASN A 178 5.31 -25.39 -0.09
CA ASN A 178 4.15 -25.74 0.74
C ASN A 178 2.91 -26.20 -0.03
N THR A 179 3.07 -26.58 -1.31
CA THR A 179 1.99 -27.20 -2.11
C THR A 179 1.99 -28.73 -2.02
N LEU A 180 2.62 -29.32 -0.98
CA LEU A 180 2.65 -30.78 -0.81
C LEU A 180 1.93 -31.30 0.44
N LEU A 181 1.50 -30.43 1.38
CA LEU A 181 0.87 -30.87 2.63
C LEU A 181 -0.67 -30.91 2.62
N MET A 182 -1.35 -30.42 1.57
CA MET A 182 -2.83 -30.46 1.51
C MET A 182 -3.42 -31.69 0.80
N LEU A 183 -2.61 -32.56 0.18
CA LEU A 183 -3.13 -33.75 -0.51
C LEU A 183 -3.22 -35.02 0.36
N ILE A 184 -2.75 -34.99 1.61
CA ILE A 184 -2.80 -36.16 2.51
C ILE A 184 -4.10 -36.20 3.35
N GLY A 185 -4.83 -35.07 3.44
CA GLY A 185 -6.05 -34.96 4.25
C GLY A 185 -7.32 -35.58 3.64
N SER A 186 -7.41 -35.72 2.33
CA SER A 186 -8.63 -36.17 1.62
C SER A 186 -8.63 -37.67 1.24
N GLY A 187 -7.48 -38.35 1.31
CA GLY A 187 -7.38 -39.78 1.00
C GLY A 187 -7.83 -40.71 2.14
N ALA A 188 -7.75 -40.26 3.39
CA ALA A 188 -8.06 -41.09 4.55
C ALA A 188 -9.58 -41.26 4.81
N ALA A 189 -10.42 -40.33 4.35
CA ALA A 189 -11.85 -40.38 4.60
C ALA A 189 -12.59 -41.38 3.70
N ILE A 190 -12.09 -41.67 2.49
CA ILE A 190 -12.78 -42.53 1.52
C ILE A 190 -12.48 -44.03 1.78
N ALA A 191 -11.29 -44.37 2.28
CA ALA A 191 -10.93 -45.77 2.57
C ALA A 191 -11.68 -46.35 3.79
N GLY A 192 -12.03 -45.50 4.79
CA GLY A 192 -12.75 -45.94 5.99
C GLY A 192 -14.20 -46.38 5.71
N ALA A 193 -14.88 -45.72 4.77
CA ALA A 193 -16.26 -46.04 4.43
C ALA A 193 -16.42 -47.40 3.72
N ALA A 194 -15.45 -47.77 2.86
CA ALA A 194 -15.48 -49.04 2.13
C ALA A 194 -15.20 -50.27 3.02
N ALA A 195 -14.30 -50.13 4.01
CA ALA A 195 -14.01 -51.19 4.96
C ALA A 195 -15.18 -51.45 5.93
N PHE A 196 -15.88 -50.40 6.36
CA PHE A 196 -17.03 -50.54 7.28
C PHE A 196 -18.23 -51.23 6.60
N PHE A 197 -18.50 -50.93 5.32
CA PHE A 197 -19.61 -51.58 4.60
C PHE A 197 -19.34 -53.05 4.26
N SER A 198 -18.07 -53.43 4.01
CA SER A 198 -17.70 -54.82 3.70
C SER A 198 -17.79 -55.74 4.93
N LEU A 199 -17.41 -55.25 6.12
CA LEU A 199 -17.50 -56.03 7.35
C LEU A 199 -18.94 -56.24 7.83
N ARG A 200 -19.85 -55.29 7.54
CA ARG A 200 -21.27 -55.43 7.90
C ARG A 200 -21.97 -56.52 7.09
N ARG A 201 -21.64 -56.67 5.79
CA ARG A 201 -22.19 -57.74 4.93
C ARG A 201 -21.79 -59.15 5.35
N LEU A 202 -20.65 -59.33 6.02
CA LEU A 202 -20.23 -60.64 6.52
C LEU A 202 -20.92 -61.03 7.83
N LYS A 203 -21.43 -60.06 8.58
CA LYS A 203 -22.15 -60.30 9.84
C LYS A 203 -23.64 -60.66 9.63
N ASP A 204 -24.24 -60.27 8.51
CA ASP A 204 -25.64 -60.58 8.18
C ASP A 204 -25.84 -61.95 7.48
N LYS A 205 -24.77 -62.76 7.33
CA LYS A 205 -24.81 -64.10 6.70
C LYS A 205 -24.59 -65.28 7.66
N LYS A 206 -24.81 -65.08 8.96
CA LYS A 206 -24.85 -66.16 9.95
C LYS A 206 -26.19 -66.21 10.67
#